data_AF-A0A9D7C4U7-F1
#
_entry.id   AF-A0A9D7C4U7-F1
#
_cell.length_a   1.000
_cell.length_b   1.000
_cell.length_c   1.000
_cell.angle_alpha   90.00
_cell.angle_beta   90.00
_cell.angle_gamma   90.00
#
_symmetry.space_group_name_H-M   'P 1'
#
loop_
_entity.id
_entity.type
_entity.pdbx_description
1 polymer ?
#
loop_
_entity_poly.entity_id
_entity_poly.type
_entity_poly.pdbx_seq_one_letter_code
_entity_poly.pdbx_strand_id
1 'polypeptide(L)'
;MSGIIEQIVNDFNRGRPAKEIAAIFYKSLVNIIDKVVINTNTHRIAFSGGVFQNAVLVDLINLQLGKTHKVYFHKQLPPNDECIAFGQLMHFQNIKTT
;
A
#
# COMPACT_ATOMS: atom_id res chain seq x y z
N MET A 1 -13.99 -18.36 6.61
CA MET A 1 -13.42 -17.43 5.61
C MET A 1 -11.92 -17.59 5.68
N SER A 2 -11.32 -18.19 4.66
CA SER A 2 -9.89 -18.52 4.70
C SER A 2 -9.03 -17.26 4.58
N GLY A 3 -8.06 -17.08 5.49
CA GLY A 3 -7.17 -15.93 5.49
C GLY A 3 -6.12 -16.00 4.37
N ILE A 4 -5.48 -14.87 4.04
CA ILE A 4 -4.45 -14.81 2.97
C ILE A 4 -3.36 -15.87 3.18
N ILE A 5 -2.89 -16.04 4.41
CA ILE A 5 -1.83 -17.00 4.75
C ILE A 5 -2.28 -18.44 4.49
N GLU A 6 -3.51 -18.79 4.87
CA GLU A 6 -4.05 -20.14 4.64
C GLU A 6 -4.20 -20.42 3.13
N GLN A 7 -4.62 -19.42 2.34
CA GLN A 7 -4.67 -19.58 0.87
C GLN A 7 -3.28 -19.76 0.26
N ILE A 8 -2.27 -19.01 0.72
CA ILE A 8 -0.88 -19.17 0.28
C ILE A 8 -0.38 -20.59 0.55
N VAL A 9 -0.61 -21.11 1.77
CA VAL A 9 -0.20 -22.48 2.15
C VAL A 9 -0.93 -23.53 1.30
N ASN A 10 -2.23 -23.35 1.07
CA ASN A 10 -3.02 -24.26 0.24
C ASN A 10 -2.55 -24.26 -1.23
N ASP A 11 -2.29 -23.09 -1.82
CA ASP A 11 -1.78 -22.99 -3.19
C ASP A 11 -0.38 -23.59 -3.32
N PHE A 12 0.48 -23.40 -2.30
CA PHE A 12 1.79 -24.02 -2.23
C PHE A 12 1.69 -25.55 -2.20
N ASN A 13 0.85 -26.11 -1.31
CA ASN A 13 0.64 -27.56 -1.20
C ASN A 13 0.05 -28.19 -2.46
N ARG A 14 -0.67 -27.40 -3.28
CA ARG A 14 -1.20 -27.81 -4.59
C ARG A 14 -0.19 -27.71 -5.73
N GLY A 15 1.06 -27.35 -5.45
CA GLY A 15 2.13 -27.25 -6.44
C GLY A 15 2.02 -26.03 -7.35
N ARG A 16 1.28 -24.99 -6.93
CA ARG A 16 1.17 -23.76 -7.72
C ARG A 16 2.52 -23.04 -7.79
N PRO A 17 2.92 -22.48 -8.95
CA PRO A 17 4.17 -21.75 -9.06
C PRO A 17 4.25 -20.56 -8.08
N ALA A 18 5.39 -20.42 -7.40
CA ALA A 18 5.61 -19.35 -6.41
C ALA A 18 5.33 -17.93 -6.97
N LYS A 19 5.66 -17.70 -8.25
CA LYS A 19 5.38 -16.43 -8.94
C LYS A 19 3.88 -16.08 -8.97
N GLU A 20 3.01 -17.08 -9.12
CA GLU A 20 1.57 -16.87 -9.16
C GLU A 20 1.02 -16.60 -7.76
N ILE A 21 1.51 -17.35 -6.77
CA ILE A 21 1.17 -17.15 -5.36
C ILE A 21 1.54 -15.72 -4.93
N ALA A 22 2.75 -15.27 -5.29
CA ALA A 22 3.20 -13.90 -5.01
C ALA A 22 2.31 -12.85 -5.69
N ALA A 23 1.95 -13.05 -6.97
CA ALA A 23 1.06 -12.13 -7.68
C ALA A 23 -0.33 -12.02 -7.03
N ILE A 24 -0.89 -13.16 -6.59
CA ILE A 24 -2.16 -13.21 -5.87
C ILE A 24 -2.06 -12.51 -4.52
N PHE A 25 -0.95 -12.69 -3.80
CA PHE A 25 -0.71 -12.00 -2.54
C PHE A 25 -0.71 -10.47 -2.73
N TYR A 26 0.09 -9.94 -3.66
CA TYR A 26 0.11 -8.50 -3.93
C TYR A 26 -1.26 -7.98 -4.37
N LYS A 27 -1.95 -8.70 -5.27
CA LYS A 27 -3.29 -8.31 -5.71
C LYS A 27 -4.29 -8.29 -4.56
N SER A 28 -4.17 -9.23 -3.62
CA SER A 28 -5.01 -9.31 -2.42
C SER A 28 -4.78 -8.11 -1.50
N LEU A 29 -3.53 -7.68 -1.31
CA LEU A 29 -3.21 -6.46 -0.56
C LEU A 29 -3.83 -5.22 -1.21
N VAL A 30 -3.68 -5.05 -2.53
CA VAL A 30 -4.27 -3.89 -3.22
C VAL A 30 -5.79 -3.91 -3.12
N ASN A 31 -6.43 -5.07 -3.23
CA ASN A 31 -7.88 -5.18 -3.05
C ASN A 31 -8.34 -4.84 -1.61
N ILE A 32 -7.51 -5.11 -0.60
CA ILE A 32 -7.79 -4.69 0.78
C ILE A 32 -7.70 -3.15 0.89
N ILE A 33 -6.66 -2.55 0.32
CA ILE A 33 -6.50 -1.10 0.28
C ILE A 33 -7.71 -0.45 -0.39
N ASP A 34 -8.13 -0.95 -1.56
CA ASP A 34 -9.29 -0.46 -2.31
C ASP A 34 -10.58 -0.50 -1.47
N LYS A 35 -10.83 -1.61 -0.76
CA LYS A 35 -11.96 -1.72 0.17
C LYS A 35 -11.91 -0.68 1.28
N VAL A 36 -10.73 -0.43 1.87
CA VAL A 36 -10.58 0.59 2.90
C VAL A 36 -10.87 1.98 2.33
N VAL A 37 -10.33 2.29 1.15
CA VAL A 37 -10.53 3.57 0.46
C VAL A 37 -12.00 3.85 0.16
N ILE A 38 -12.72 2.86 -0.35
CA ILE A 38 -14.17 2.96 -0.63
C ILE A 38 -14.93 3.24 0.68
N ASN A 39 -14.59 2.52 1.75
CA ASN A 39 -15.27 2.66 3.04
C ASN A 39 -15.01 4.02 3.72
N THR A 40 -13.85 4.64 3.48
CA THR A 40 -13.52 5.96 4.05
C THR A 40 -13.95 7.14 3.18
N ASN A 41 -14.55 6.89 2.00
CA ASN A 41 -14.95 7.90 1.02
C ASN A 41 -13.86 8.96 0.74
N THR A 42 -12.59 8.52 0.70
CA THR A 42 -11.43 9.40 0.64
C THR A 42 -10.87 9.49 -0.78
N HIS A 43 -10.89 10.68 -1.38
CA HIS A 43 -10.41 10.87 -2.76
C HIS A 43 -8.90 11.11 -2.90
N ARG A 44 -8.22 11.60 -1.85
CA ARG A 44 -6.78 11.89 -1.81
C ARG A 44 -6.10 10.96 -0.83
N ILE A 45 -5.19 10.11 -1.32
CA ILE A 45 -4.62 9.02 -0.54
C ILE A 45 -3.10 9.11 -0.60
N ALA A 46 -2.45 9.22 0.55
CA ALA A 46 -0.99 9.21 0.64
C ALA A 46 -0.51 7.86 1.17
N PHE A 47 0.49 7.28 0.51
CA PHE A 47 1.13 6.03 0.91
C PHE A 47 2.54 6.32 1.45
N SER A 48 2.79 5.91 2.69
CA SER A 48 4.05 6.08 3.42
C SER A 48 4.29 4.86 4.32
N GLY A 49 5.50 4.69 4.83
CA GLY A 49 5.99 3.49 5.51
C GLY A 49 6.85 2.60 4.60
N GLY A 50 7.80 1.87 5.20
CA GLY A 50 8.80 1.08 4.46
C GLY A 50 8.24 -0.02 3.55
N VAL A 51 7.02 -0.51 3.81
CA VAL A 51 6.32 -1.47 2.93
C VAL A 51 6.13 -0.93 1.51
N PHE A 52 5.93 0.39 1.38
CA PHE A 52 5.77 1.05 0.07
C PHE A 52 7.10 1.36 -0.63
N GLN A 53 8.23 0.83 -0.14
CA GLN A 53 9.46 0.73 -0.95
C GLN A 53 9.37 -0.41 -1.97
N ASN A 54 8.40 -1.32 -1.83
CA ASN A 54 8.17 -2.39 -2.78
C ASN A 54 7.54 -1.86 -4.09
N ALA A 55 8.34 -1.79 -5.16
CA ALA A 55 7.92 -1.26 -6.45
C ALA A 55 6.71 -2.01 -7.04
N VAL A 56 6.66 -3.34 -6.91
CA VAL A 56 5.53 -4.15 -7.40
C VAL A 56 4.23 -3.74 -6.73
N LEU A 57 4.24 -3.56 -5.42
CA LEU A 57 3.06 -3.10 -4.68
C LEU A 57 2.65 -1.67 -5.09
N VAL A 58 3.61 -0.75 -5.15
CA VAL A 58 3.37 0.65 -5.55
C VAL A 58 2.76 0.74 -6.95
N ASP A 59 3.31 0.01 -7.91
CA ASP A 59 2.83 0.01 -9.29
C ASP A 59 1.42 -0.57 -9.39
N LEU A 60 1.13 -1.66 -8.66
CA LEU A 60 -0.20 -2.26 -8.63
C LEU A 60 -1.24 -1.34 -7.97
N ILE A 61 -0.87 -0.66 -6.89
CA ILE A 61 -1.72 0.36 -6.25
C ILE A 61 -2.01 1.48 -7.23
N ASN A 62 -0.98 2.03 -7.88
CA ASN A 62 -1.13 3.12 -8.83
C ASN A 62 -1.99 2.72 -10.04
N LEU A 63 -1.81 1.50 -10.55
CA LEU A 63 -2.58 0.96 -11.67
C LEU A 63 -4.07 0.79 -11.32
N GLN A 64 -4.39 0.33 -10.11
CA GLN A 64 -5.76 0.07 -9.68
C GLN A 64 -6.48 1.34 -9.21
N LEU A 65 -5.83 2.14 -8.36
CA LEU A 65 -6.46 3.29 -7.69
C LEU A 65 -6.18 4.63 -8.39
N GLY A 66 -5.05 4.77 -9.09
CA GLY A 66 -4.65 6.05 -9.69
C GLY A 66 -5.57 6.55 -10.81
N LYS A 67 -6.47 5.70 -11.31
CA LYS A 67 -7.50 6.08 -12.29
C LYS A 67 -8.71 6.77 -11.67
N THR A 68 -9.01 6.48 -10.41
CA THR A 68 -10.25 6.92 -9.73
C THR A 68 -9.96 7.80 -8.50
N HIS A 69 -8.75 7.75 -7.98
CA HIS A 69 -8.30 8.49 -6.80
C HIS A 69 -6.99 9.21 -7.08
N LYS A 70 -6.76 10.31 -6.36
CA LYS A 70 -5.48 11.00 -6.39
C LYS A 70 -4.54 10.37 -5.37
N VAL A 71 -3.68 9.48 -5.85
CA VAL A 71 -2.68 8.77 -5.03
C VAL A 71 -1.35 9.52 -4.98
N TYR A 72 -0.73 9.55 -3.80
CA TYR A 72 0.56 10.19 -3.56
C TYR A 72 1.53 9.17 -3.00
N PHE A 73 2.73 9.14 -3.60
CA PHE A 73 3.87 8.37 -3.13
C PHE A 73 5.04 9.31 -2.88
N HIS A 74 5.91 8.90 -1.96
CA HIS A 74 7.20 9.52 -1.71
C HIS A 74 8.05 9.58 -2.99
N LYS A 75 8.67 10.74 -3.29
CA LYS A 75 9.54 10.95 -4.46
C LYS A 75 10.93 11.45 -4.11
N GLN A 76 11.01 12.45 -3.23
CA GLN A 76 12.28 13.10 -2.85
C GLN A 76 12.88 12.54 -1.57
N LEU A 77 12.04 11.98 -0.70
CA LEU A 77 12.43 11.39 0.58
C LEU A 77 11.95 9.94 0.61
N PRO A 78 12.65 9.02 1.29
CA PRO A 78 12.18 7.64 1.41
C PRO A 78 10.86 7.58 2.19
N PRO A 79 9.98 6.59 1.95
CA PRO A 79 8.76 6.42 2.72
C PRO A 79 9.01 5.77 4.09
N ASN A 80 10.23 5.34 4.40
CA ASN A 80 10.56 4.59 5.62
C ASN A 80 10.94 5.50 6.80
N ASP A 81 11.47 4.88 7.85
CA ASP A 81 11.74 5.51 9.14
C ASP A 81 12.74 6.67 9.07
N GLU A 82 13.61 6.69 8.05
CA GLU A 82 14.54 7.80 7.79
C GLU A 82 13.81 9.14 7.55
N CYS A 83 12.54 9.10 7.13
CA CYS A 83 11.72 10.29 6.87
C CYS A 83 10.74 10.63 8.01
N ILE A 84 10.71 9.87 9.11
CA ILE A 84 9.75 10.13 10.22
C ILE A 84 9.97 11.51 10.84
N ALA A 85 11.22 11.89 11.11
CA ALA A 85 11.55 13.18 11.71
C ALA A 85 11.07 14.36 10.85
N PHE A 86 11.16 14.24 9.52
CA PHE A 86 10.63 15.25 8.60
C PHE A 86 9.11 15.36 8.69
N GLY A 87 8.40 14.22 8.73
CA GLY A 87 6.94 14.21 8.93
C GLY A 87 6.50 14.88 10.23
N GLN A 88 7.22 14.64 11.33
CA GLN A 88 6.97 15.28 12.63
C GLN A 88 7.16 16.80 12.57
N LEU A 89 8.24 17.27 11.93
CA LEU A 89 8.49 18.70 11.75
C LEU A 89 7.37 19.37 10.93
N MET A 90 6.97 18.78 9.80
CA MET A 90 5.89 19.31 8.96
C MET A 90 4.55 19.33 9.68
N HIS A 91 4.26 18.31 10.49
CA HIS A 91 3.05 18.27 11.32
C HIS A 91 3.03 19.42 12.33
N PHE A 92 4.14 19.64 13.04
CA PHE A 92 4.27 20.74 13.98
C PHE A 92 4.14 22.11 13.32
N GLN A 93 4.75 22.31 12.14
CA GLN A 93 4.62 23.55 11.39
C GLN A 93 3.16 23.81 10.97
N ASN A 94 2.46 22.80 10.45
CA ASN A 94 1.09 22.96 9.96
C ASN A 94 0.07 23.25 11.08
N ILE A 95 0.21 22.65 12.26
CA ILE A 95 -0.72 22.91 13.39
C ILE A 95 -0.54 24.32 13.94
N LYS A 96 0.68 24.88 13.94
CA LYS A 96 0.92 26.24 14.44
C LYS A 96 0.35 27.34 13.56
N THR A 97 0.10 27.05 12.29
CA THR A 97 -0.49 27.97 11.31
C THR A 97 -2.01 27.92 11.23
N THR A 98 -2.67 27.08 12.05
CA THR A 98 -4.13 27.01 12.17
C THR A 98 -4.57 27.59 13.50
#